data_AF-A0A350PFL5-F1
#
_entry.id   AF-A0A350PFL5-F1
#
_cell.length_a   1.000
_cell.length_b   1.000
_cell.length_c   1.000
_cell.angle_alpha   90.00
_cell.angle_beta   90.00
_cell.angle_gamma   90.00
#
_symmetry.space_group_name_H-M   'P 1'
#
loop_
_entity.id
_entity.type
_entity.pdbx_description
1 polymer ?
#
loop_
_entity_poly.entity_id
_entity_poly.type
_entity_poly.pdbx_seq_one_letter_code
_entity_poly.pdbx_strand_id
1 'polypeptide(L)' 'AAFCGVVGVKPTYGRVSRWGLIAFASSFDCIGPFANNVEDAAKVLEAISGFDEKDNTSANIPVQNYSDELKEP' A
#
# COMPACT_ATOMS: atom_id res chain seq x y z
N ALA A 1 -0.02 -4.20 -13.82
CA ALA A 1 -1.49 -4.20 -13.66
C ALA A 1 -2.17 -4.13 -15.02
N ALA A 2 -2.05 -2.99 -15.72
CA ALA A 2 -2.73 -2.74 -16.99
C ALA A 2 -2.51 -3.83 -18.05
N PHE A 3 -1.27 -4.29 -18.25
CA PHE A 3 -0.96 -5.32 -19.26
C PHE A 3 -1.57 -6.70 -18.96
N CYS A 4 -1.85 -7.00 -17.69
CA CYS A 4 -2.43 -8.29 -17.29
C CYS A 4 -3.95 -8.18 -17.02
N GLY A 5 -4.56 -7.02 -17.23
CA GLY A 5 -6.00 -6.81 -16.96
C GLY A 5 -6.39 -6.93 -15.47
N VAL A 6 -5.47 -6.64 -14.55
CA VAL A 6 -5.70 -6.70 -13.09
C VAL A 6 -5.60 -5.32 -12.44
N VAL A 7 -6.14 -5.19 -11.23
CA VAL A 7 -5.99 -3.99 -10.40
C VAL A 7 -4.61 -4.02 -9.75
N GLY A 8 -3.94 -2.86 -9.74
CA GLY A 8 -2.68 -2.69 -9.01
C GLY A 8 -2.58 -1.27 -8.51
N VAL A 9 -2.26 -1.11 -7.23
CA VAL A 9 -2.15 0.19 -6.57
C VAL A 9 -0.75 0.36 -6.02
N LYS A 10 -0.13 1.48 -6.37
CA LYS A 10 1.08 1.96 -5.70
C LYS A 10 0.66 3.05 -4.70
N PRO A 11 0.85 2.85 -3.39
CA PRO A 11 0.43 3.84 -2.41
C PRO A 11 1.36 5.05 -2.36
N THR A 12 1.00 6.03 -1.53
CA THR A 12 1.87 7.14 -1.16
C THR A 12 3.17 6.63 -0.53
N TYR A 13 4.29 7.30 -0.83
CA TYR A 13 5.57 6.97 -0.22
C TYR A 13 5.49 7.04 1.31
N GLY A 14 6.06 6.03 1.99
CA GLY A 14 5.99 5.89 3.44
C GLY A 14 4.67 5.34 3.98
N ARG A 15 3.66 5.02 3.14
CA ARG A 15 2.40 4.41 3.62
C ARG A 15 2.57 2.95 4.04
N VAL A 16 3.46 2.23 3.37
CA VAL A 16 3.81 0.83 3.66
C VAL A 16 5.30 0.80 3.99
N SER A 17 5.67 0.14 5.08
CA SER A 17 7.05 -0.01 5.51
C SER A 17 7.90 -0.70 4.43
N ARG A 18 9.13 -0.24 4.26
CA ARG A 18 10.15 -0.84 3.39
C ARG A 18 11.11 -1.74 4.18
N TRP A 19 10.89 -1.95 5.47
CA TRP A 19 11.71 -2.86 6.26
C TRP A 19 11.59 -4.29 5.73
N GLY A 20 12.71 -4.89 5.32
CA GLY A 20 12.75 -6.21 4.68
C GLY A 20 12.63 -6.19 3.14
N LEU A 21 12.38 -5.02 2.53
CA LEU A 21 12.45 -4.84 1.09
C LEU A 21 13.91 -4.65 0.65
N ILE A 22 14.34 -5.38 -0.38
CA ILE A 22 15.63 -5.11 -1.04
C ILE A 22 15.50 -3.79 -1.79
N ALA A 23 16.28 -2.79 -1.37
CA ALA A 23 16.22 -1.46 -1.95
C ALA A 23 16.73 -1.44 -3.41
N PHE A 24 16.02 -0.73 -4.27
CA PHE A 24 16.50 -0.37 -5.60
C PHE A 24 16.73 1.13 -5.67
N ALA A 25 15.68 1.92 -5.43
CA ALA A 25 15.78 3.37 -5.29
C ALA A 25 15.02 3.76 -4.03
N SER A 26 15.72 3.83 -2.90
CA SER A 26 15.11 3.97 -1.57
C SER A 26 14.07 5.08 -1.44
N SER A 27 14.23 6.19 -2.16
CA SER A 27 13.30 7.33 -2.15
C SER A 27 12.04 7.15 -3.03
N PHE A 28 11.98 6.08 -3.82
CA PHE A 28 10.89 5.77 -4.76
C PHE A 28 10.23 4.42 -4.48
N ASP A 29 10.93 3.51 -3.80
CA ASP A 29 10.43 2.17 -3.50
C ASP A 29 9.15 2.24 -2.67
N CYS A 30 8.06 1.64 -3.17
CA CYS A 30 6.76 1.57 -2.51
C CYS A 30 6.16 0.19 -2.77
N ILE A 31 5.88 -0.57 -1.71
CA ILE A 31 5.15 -1.84 -1.82
C ILE A 31 3.66 -1.53 -2.02
N GLY A 32 3.01 -2.28 -2.90
CA GLY A 32 1.57 -2.15 -3.15
C GLY A 32 0.96 -3.44 -3.72
N PRO A 33 -0.35 -3.66 -3.52
CA PRO A 33 -1.00 -4.91 -3.89
C PRO A 33 -1.41 -4.96 -5.37
N PHE A 34 -1.51 -6.20 -5.87
CA PHE A 34 -2.26 -6.53 -7.07
C PHE A 34 -3.45 -7.40 -6.69
N ALA A 35 -4.60 -7.19 -7.33
CA ALA A 35 -5.81 -7.99 -7.10
C ALA A 35 -6.72 -8.03 -8.34
N ASN A 36 -7.72 -8.90 -8.34
CA ASN A 36 -8.69 -9.02 -9.44
C ASN A 36 -9.79 -7.94 -9.40
N ASN A 37 -9.97 -7.26 -8.26
CA ASN A 37 -10.95 -6.20 -8.09
C ASN A 37 -10.41 -5.13 -7.11
N VAL A 38 -11.10 -4.00 -7.02
CA VAL A 38 -10.67 -2.83 -6.21
C VAL A 38 -10.84 -3.10 -4.71
N GLU A 39 -11.90 -3.80 -4.31
CA GLU A 39 -12.19 -4.10 -2.91
C GLU A 39 -11.10 -4.95 -2.26
N ASP A 40 -10.64 -6.00 -2.95
CA ASP A 40 -9.56 -6.87 -2.49
C ASP A 40 -8.23 -6.12 -2.43
N ALA A 41 -7.94 -5.26 -3.42
CA ALA A 41 -6.76 -4.41 -3.38
C ALA A 41 -6.78 -3.46 -2.17
N ALA A 42 -7.94 -2.89 -1.84
CA ALA A 42 -8.10 -2.01 -0.69
C ALA A 42 -7.94 -2.76 0.64
N LYS A 43 -8.56 -3.94 0.80
CA LYS A 43 -8.39 -4.79 2.00
C LYS A 43 -6.93 -5.17 2.24
N VAL A 44 -6.23 -5.58 1.18
CA VAL A 44 -4.80 -5.95 1.30
C VAL A 44 -3.97 -4.71 1.62
N LEU A 45 -4.23 -3.57 0.97
CA LEU A 45 -3.51 -2.34 1.25
C LEU A 45 -3.72 -1.89 2.70
N GLU A 46 -4.94 -1.96 3.21
CA GLU A 46 -5.29 -1.63 4.59
C GLU A 46 -4.50 -2.50 5.57
N ALA A 47 -4.42 -3.82 5.32
CA ALA A 47 -3.72 -4.77 6.19
C ALA A 47 -2.19 -4.58 6.22
N ILE A 48 -1.57 -4.13 5.13
CA ILE A 48 -0.10 -3.94 5.05
C ILE A 48 0.35 -2.50 5.31
N SER A 49 -0.57 -1.54 5.31
CA SER A 49 -0.25 -0.14 5.58
C SER A 49 -0.01 0.08 7.07
N GLY A 50 0.79 1.09 7.41
CA GLY A 50 0.99 1.49 8.79
C GLY A 50 2.38 2.02 9.08
N PHE A 51 2.47 2.72 10.21
CA PHE A 51 3.75 3.15 10.74
C PHE A 51 4.55 1.94 11.23
N ASP A 52 5.85 1.93 10.93
CA ASP A 52 6.79 0.92 11.39
C ASP A 52 8.02 1.60 11.98
N GLU A 53 8.30 1.35 13.25
CA GLU A 53 9.46 1.90 13.97
C GLU A 53 10.81 1.47 13.37
N LYS A 54 10.83 0.39 12.59
CA LYS A 54 12.05 -0.12 11.95
C LYS A 54 12.35 0.55 10.61
N ASP A 55 11.44 1.37 10.09
CA ASP A 55 11.62 2.14 8.86
C ASP A 55 11.45 3.64 9.13
N ASN A 56 12.58 4.36 9.17
CA ASN A 56 12.61 5.82 9.36
C ASN A 56 11.88 6.62 8.27
N THR A 57 11.53 5.99 7.14
CA THR A 57 10.77 6.62 6.05
C THR A 57 9.29 6.29 6.08
N SER A 58 8.86 5.45 7.00
CA SER A 58 7.43 5.16 7.22
C SER A 58 6.75 6.37 7.86
N ALA A 59 5.59 6.75 7.32
CA ALA A 59 4.84 7.90 7.78
C ALA A 59 4.02 7.53 9.03
N ASN A 60 4.18 8.30 10.11
CA ASN A 60 3.36 8.16 11.31
C ASN A 60 1.98 8.80 11.12
N ILE A 61 1.17 8.20 10.24
CA ILE A 61 -0.18 8.63 9.89
C ILE A 61 -1.09 7.41 10.07
N PRO A 62 -2.23 7.54 10.76
CA PRO A 62 -3.20 6.46 10.87
C PRO A 62 -3.56 5.87 9.51
N VAL A 63 -3.72 4.55 9.48
CA VAL A 63 -4.28 3.85 8.32
C VAL A 63 -5.78 4.11 8.31
N GLN A 64 -6.30 4.47 7.15
CA GLN A 64 -7.73 4.66 6.95
C GLN A 64 -8.38 3.32 6.63
N ASN A 65 -9.66 3.16 6.94
CA ASN A 65 -10.42 1.95 6.63
C ASN A 65 -10.83 1.98 5.15
N TYR A 66 -9.85 1.79 4.25
CA TYR A 66 -10.05 1.86 2.79
C TYR A 66 -11.18 0.95 2.31
N SER A 67 -11.32 -0.22 2.93
CA SER A 67 -12.34 -1.19 2.58
C SER A 67 -13.77 -0.74 2.92
N ASP A 68 -13.93 0.16 3.89
CA ASP A 68 -15.24 0.71 4.28
C ASP A 68 -15.55 2.00 3.53
N GLU A 69 -14.57 2.88 3.32
CA GLU A 69 -14.73 4.12 2.53
C GLU A 69 -15.18 3.85 1.08
N LEU A 70 -14.81 2.69 0.51
CA LEU A 70 -15.26 2.29 -0.83
C LEU A 70 -16.76 1.97 -0.95
N LYS A 71 -17.45 1.76 0.17
CA LYS A 71 -18.90 1.44 0.17
C LYS A 71 -19.76 2.69 0.28
N GLU A 72 -19.16 3.85 0.56
CA GLU A 72 -19.87 5.12 0.59
C GLU A 72 -20.18 5.58 -0.85
N PRO A 73 -21.43 6.01 -1.14
CA PRO A 73 -21.88 6.36 -2.49
C PRO A 73 -21.31 7.67 -3.03
#